data_AF-A0AAU9WIT5-F1
#
_entry.id   AF-A0AAU9WIT5-F1
#
_cell.length_a   1.000
_cell.length_b   1.000
_cell.length_c   1.000
_cell.angle_alpha   90.00
_cell.angle_beta   90.00
_cell.angle_gamma   90.00
#
_symmetry.space_group_name_H-M   'P 1'
#
loop_
_entity.id
_entity.type
_entity.pdbx_description
1 polymer ?
#
loop_
_entity_poly.entity_id
_entity_poly.type
_entity_poly.pdbx_seq_one_letter_code
_entity_poly.pdbx_strand_id
1 'polypeptide(L)'
;MVIISSAFPNVMAGCVRTRFRHNLSIIADIERLYIPRKDRGRGLIDVETPLKTITIELNPHLRDKEGQYPKQVLEYERSEAKNAITKNATKFKREVQQCQSWRTEKINQPQKMLRLKSKMKSMKEEKCKNKALHGQYPRIVEKTQVDAVITNKWLSSNLKGEPKELLVAAKDQAINTRNYQKVICGQQVESKCRICSQHEETVDHIASGCQIMISRLQTNGINMSQRL
;
A
#
# COMPACT_ATOMS: atom_id res chain seq x y z
N MET A 1 38.39 26.90 -14.17
CA MET A 1 37.88 25.78 -13.35
C MET A 1 36.80 26.35 -12.44
N VAL A 2 35.56 26.36 -12.93
CA VAL A 2 34.39 26.94 -12.24
C VAL A 2 33.42 25.79 -11.98
N ILE A 3 33.17 25.54 -10.70
CA ILE A 3 32.16 24.60 -10.21
C ILE A 3 30.82 25.30 -10.36
N ILE A 4 29.97 24.84 -11.28
CA ILE A 4 28.56 25.22 -11.32
C ILE A 4 27.75 24.09 -10.69
N SER A 5 27.32 24.36 -9.47
CA SER A 5 26.18 23.73 -8.81
C SER A 5 24.92 23.97 -9.65
N SER A 6 24.22 22.91 -10.05
CA SER A 6 22.86 23.01 -10.61
C SER A 6 21.95 22.00 -9.92
N ALA A 7 21.39 22.47 -8.81
CA ALA A 7 19.98 22.36 -8.44
C ALA A 7 19.21 21.13 -8.97
N PHE A 8 19.07 20.12 -8.11
CA PHE A 8 17.83 19.34 -8.05
C PHE A 8 16.73 20.25 -7.46
N PRO A 9 15.66 20.61 -8.21
CA PRO A 9 14.57 21.36 -7.61
C PRO A 9 13.78 20.44 -6.68
N ASN A 10 13.64 20.90 -5.43
CA ASN A 10 12.80 20.36 -4.37
C ASN A 10 11.31 20.22 -4.76
N VAL A 11 10.92 19.20 -5.51
CA VAL A 11 9.49 18.95 -5.83
C VAL A 11 8.74 18.25 -4.68
N MET A 12 9.43 17.79 -3.64
CA MET A 12 8.78 17.07 -2.51
C MET A 12 8.53 17.92 -1.25
N ALA A 13 8.87 19.22 -1.25
CA ALA A 13 8.81 20.06 -0.04
C ALA A 13 7.46 20.76 0.21
N GLY A 14 6.47 20.66 -0.69
CA GLY A 14 5.24 21.45 -0.62
C GLY A 14 4.04 20.83 0.11
N CYS A 15 4.11 19.58 0.57
CA CYS A 15 2.94 18.85 1.08
C CYS A 15 3.03 18.55 2.58
N VAL A 16 3.39 19.56 3.39
CA VAL A 16 3.37 19.43 4.85
C VAL A 16 2.40 20.46 5.43
N ARG A 17 1.31 19.92 6.00
CA ARG A 17 0.33 20.57 6.89
C ARG A 17 -0.64 21.57 6.27
N THR A 18 -1.74 21.04 5.74
CA THR A 18 -3.05 21.68 5.92
C THR A 18 -4.04 20.65 6.46
N ARG A 19 -4.64 20.97 7.61
CA ARG A 19 -5.72 20.19 8.22
C ARG A 19 -6.93 20.26 7.29
N PHE A 20 -7.21 19.21 6.54
CA PHE A 20 -8.54 19.02 5.95
C PHE A 20 -9.05 17.62 6.26
N ARG A 21 -10.11 17.60 7.07
CA ARG A 21 -10.98 16.46 7.29
C ARG A 21 -11.67 16.16 5.97
N HIS A 22 -11.30 15.09 5.29
CA HIS A 22 -12.12 14.16 4.52
C HIS A 22 -11.18 13.02 4.10
N ASN A 23 -11.67 11.78 4.06
CA ASN A 23 -10.95 10.49 3.94
C ASN A 23 -10.04 10.28 2.70
N LEU A 24 -9.39 11.29 2.13
CA LEU A 24 -8.31 11.14 1.17
C LEU A 24 -6.97 11.24 1.91
N SER A 25 -6.47 10.12 2.44
CA SER A 25 -5.12 10.12 3.02
C SER A 25 -4.10 10.38 1.90
N ILE A 26 -3.60 11.62 1.84
CA ILE A 26 -2.41 12.04 1.07
C ILE A 26 -1.17 11.24 1.52
N ILE A 27 -1.24 10.67 2.73
CA ILE A 27 -0.21 9.81 3.32
C ILE A 27 -0.11 8.53 2.49
N ALA A 28 1.11 8.26 2.01
CA ALA A 28 1.47 7.03 1.31
C ALA A 28 0.88 5.81 2.02
N ASP A 29 0.39 4.84 1.24
CA ASP A 29 -0.20 3.64 1.84
C ASP A 29 0.84 2.77 2.54
N ILE A 30 0.97 2.98 3.85
CA ILE A 30 1.88 2.23 4.74
C ILE A 30 1.67 0.73 4.60
N GLU A 31 0.42 0.26 4.48
CA GLU A 31 0.15 -1.18 4.40
C GLU A 31 0.74 -1.78 3.13
N ARG A 32 0.61 -1.05 2.02
CA ARG A 32 1.11 -1.49 0.72
C ARG A 32 2.64 -1.53 0.63
N LEU A 33 3.34 -0.78 1.47
CA LEU A 33 4.79 -0.83 1.54
C LEU A 33 5.28 -2.27 1.81
N TYR A 34 4.58 -2.95 2.71
CA TYR A 34 4.96 -4.28 3.22
C TYR A 34 4.33 -5.44 2.43
N ILE A 35 3.36 -5.17 1.55
CA ILE A 35 2.81 -6.18 0.64
C ILE A 35 3.90 -6.57 -0.38
N PRO A 36 4.11 -7.86 -0.67
CA PRO A 36 5.11 -8.28 -1.66
C PRO A 36 4.86 -7.68 -3.05
N ARG A 37 5.93 -7.48 -3.83
CA ARG A 37 5.82 -6.92 -5.20
C ARG A 37 4.96 -7.78 -6.13
N LYS A 38 5.09 -9.12 -6.03
CA LYS A 38 4.25 -10.07 -6.78
C LYS A 38 2.76 -9.93 -6.46
N ASP A 39 2.45 -9.46 -5.26
CA ASP A 39 1.10 -9.22 -4.76
C ASP A 39 0.71 -7.73 -4.89
N ARG A 40 1.35 -7.01 -5.83
CA ARG A 40 1.07 -5.60 -6.20
C ARG A 40 1.49 -4.54 -5.18
N GLY A 41 2.20 -4.94 -4.12
CA GLY A 41 2.79 -4.03 -3.13
C GLY A 41 4.15 -3.44 -3.53
N ARG A 42 4.92 -2.96 -2.55
CA ARG A 42 6.29 -2.43 -2.74
C ARG A 42 7.37 -3.41 -2.30
N GLY A 43 7.03 -4.40 -1.48
CA GLY A 43 7.93 -5.47 -1.05
C GLY A 43 9.01 -5.02 -0.09
N LEU A 44 8.75 -4.02 0.75
CA LEU A 44 9.58 -3.78 1.93
C LEU A 44 9.44 -4.93 2.92
N ILE A 45 10.50 -5.16 3.69
CA ILE A 45 10.52 -6.21 4.70
C ILE A 45 9.55 -5.84 5.82
N ASP A 46 8.60 -6.73 6.08
CA ASP A 46 7.62 -6.59 7.15
C ASP A 46 8.14 -7.21 8.44
N VAL A 47 8.56 -6.36 9.38
CA VAL A 47 9.02 -6.79 10.71
C VAL A 47 7.88 -6.88 11.73
N GLU A 48 6.78 -6.19 11.48
CA GLU A 48 5.65 -6.11 12.41
C GLU A 48 4.86 -7.43 12.41
N THR A 49 4.56 -7.98 11.23
CA THR A 49 3.87 -9.28 11.12
C THR A 49 4.59 -10.39 11.90
N PRO A 50 5.88 -10.69 11.67
CA PRO A 50 6.57 -11.74 12.41
C PRO A 50 6.64 -11.45 13.92
N LEU A 51 6.88 -10.20 14.33
CA LEU A 51 6.87 -9.81 15.75
C LEU A 51 5.52 -10.13 16.42
N LYS A 52 4.41 -9.69 15.80
CA LYS A 52 3.06 -9.96 16.32
C LYS A 52 2.78 -11.45 16.37
N THR A 53 3.18 -12.18 15.33
CA THR A 53 2.97 -13.63 15.22
C THR A 53 3.70 -14.38 16.34
N ILE A 54 4.99 -14.09 16.54
CA ILE A 54 5.82 -14.69 17.60
C ILE A 54 5.27 -14.34 18.99
N THR A 55 4.88 -13.08 19.22
CA THR A 55 4.32 -12.64 20.50
C THR A 55 3.03 -13.40 20.84
N ILE A 56 2.15 -13.60 19.86
CA ILE A 56 0.91 -14.39 20.03
C ILE A 56 1.23 -15.85 20.36
N GLU A 57 2.23 -16.44 19.71
CA GLU A 57 2.63 -17.84 19.89
C GLU A 57 3.35 -18.10 21.22
N LEU A 58 4.15 -17.14 21.69
CA LEU A 58 4.89 -17.25 22.93
C LEU A 58 3.97 -17.21 24.16
N ASN A 59 2.82 -16.54 24.06
CA ASN A 59 1.92 -16.37 25.20
C ASN A 59 1.38 -17.69 25.80
N PRO A 60 0.88 -18.67 25.02
CA PRO A 60 0.56 -20.01 25.54
C PRO A 60 1.77 -20.68 26.19
N HIS A 61 2.97 -20.57 25.60
CA HIS A 61 4.18 -21.17 26.16
C HIS A 61 4.55 -20.60 27.53
N LEU A 62 4.32 -19.30 27.76
CA LEU A 62 4.55 -18.66 29.05
C LEU A 62 3.50 -19.07 30.10
N ARG A 63 2.27 -19.39 29.68
CA ARG A 63 1.15 -19.71 30.58
C ARG A 63 1.04 -21.19 30.91
N ASP A 64 1.33 -22.06 29.96
CA ASP A 64 1.02 -23.48 30.02
C ASP A 64 2.24 -24.33 30.40
N LYS A 65 3.48 -23.82 30.25
CA LYS A 65 4.68 -24.57 30.60
C LYS A 65 5.09 -24.35 32.04
N GLU A 66 5.30 -25.45 32.75
CA GLU A 66 5.94 -25.44 34.06
C GLU A 66 7.46 -25.21 33.91
N GLY A 67 7.99 -24.24 34.65
CA GLY A 67 9.42 -23.93 34.66
C GLY A 67 9.72 -22.66 35.45
N GLN A 68 10.96 -22.53 35.91
CA GLN A 68 11.40 -21.37 36.69
C GLN A 68 11.33 -20.07 35.85
N TYR A 69 11.79 -20.11 34.60
CA TYR A 69 11.85 -18.92 33.74
C TYR A 69 10.48 -18.36 33.34
N PRO A 70 9.48 -19.16 32.89
CA PRO A 70 8.13 -18.64 32.64
C PRO A 70 7.50 -17.98 33.88
N LYS A 71 7.69 -18.55 35.08
CA LYS A 71 7.19 -17.98 36.35
C LYS A 71 7.81 -16.61 36.65
N GLN A 72 9.13 -16.50 36.55
CA GLN A 72 9.85 -15.24 36.75
C GLN A 72 9.41 -14.14 35.76
N VAL A 73 9.23 -14.50 34.48
CA VAL A 73 8.71 -13.57 33.46
C VAL A 73 7.31 -13.09 33.81
N LEU A 74 6.42 -14.00 34.22
CA LEU A 74 5.04 -13.64 34.62
C LEU A 74 5.00 -12.79 35.89
N GLU A 75 5.86 -13.03 36.87
CA GLU A 75 5.98 -12.20 38.08
C GLU A 75 6.45 -10.79 37.74
N TYR A 76 7.47 -10.65 36.87
CA TYR A 76 7.94 -9.36 36.38
C TYR A 76 6.85 -8.61 35.60
N GLU A 77 6.03 -9.31 34.81
CA GLU A 77 4.93 -8.67 34.09
C GLU A 77 3.82 -8.14 35.01
N ARG A 78 3.66 -8.69 36.22
CA ARG A 78 2.69 -8.19 37.22
C ARG A 78 3.13 -6.86 37.85
N SER A 79 4.43 -6.55 37.89
CA SER A 79 4.95 -5.27 38.41
C SER A 79 4.88 -4.12 37.40
N GLU A 80 3.84 -4.10 36.55
CA GLU A 80 3.55 -3.05 35.56
C GLU A 80 4.59 -2.85 34.43
N ALA A 81 5.00 -3.95 33.81
CA ALA A 81 5.79 -3.87 32.57
C ALA A 81 4.94 -3.29 31.41
N LYS A 82 5.30 -2.10 30.92
CA LYS A 82 4.64 -1.41 29.78
C LYS A 82 4.59 -2.24 28.49
N ASN A 83 5.50 -3.22 28.34
CA ASN A 83 5.64 -4.07 27.15
C ASN A 83 5.45 -5.57 27.44
N ALA A 84 4.66 -5.92 28.47
CA ALA A 84 4.38 -7.31 28.83
C ALA A 84 3.92 -8.13 27.61
N ILE A 85 4.56 -9.28 27.39
CA ILE A 85 4.29 -10.22 26.29
C ILE A 85 2.85 -10.68 26.37
N THR A 86 2.34 -10.96 27.57
CA THR A 86 0.94 -11.38 27.75
C THR A 86 -0.06 -10.27 27.37
N LYS A 87 0.20 -9.01 27.78
CA LYS A 87 -0.63 -7.84 27.41
C LYS A 87 -0.56 -7.59 25.89
N ASN A 88 0.62 -7.63 25.29
CA ASN A 88 0.81 -7.44 23.85
C ASN A 88 0.21 -8.59 23.01
N ALA A 89 0.37 -9.84 23.45
CA ALA A 89 -0.21 -11.00 22.76
C ALA A 89 -1.73 -10.93 22.73
N THR A 90 -2.37 -10.56 23.85
CA THR A 90 -3.84 -10.38 23.89
C THR A 90 -4.29 -9.21 23.00
N LYS A 91 -3.57 -8.08 23.00
CA LYS A 91 -3.82 -6.96 22.08
C LYS A 91 -3.70 -7.38 20.61
N PHE A 92 -2.58 -7.97 20.21
CA PHE A 92 -2.36 -8.41 18.83
C PHE A 92 -3.36 -9.49 18.41
N LYS A 93 -3.69 -10.42 19.32
CA LYS A 93 -4.71 -11.42 19.06
C LYS A 93 -6.08 -10.77 18.80
N ARG A 94 -6.46 -9.73 19.54
CA ARG A 94 -7.68 -8.94 19.28
C ARG A 94 -7.64 -8.23 17.92
N GLU A 95 -6.52 -7.58 17.59
CA GLU A 95 -6.34 -6.93 16.28
C GLU A 95 -6.57 -7.91 15.12
N VAL A 96 -6.10 -9.16 15.26
CA VAL A 96 -6.31 -10.22 14.26
C VAL A 96 -7.72 -10.82 14.33
N GLN A 97 -8.28 -10.97 15.55
CA GLN A 97 -9.60 -11.57 15.81
C GLN A 97 -10.80 -10.72 15.43
N GLN A 98 -10.62 -9.40 15.32
CA GLN A 98 -11.67 -8.47 14.89
C GLN A 98 -12.22 -8.80 13.47
N CYS A 99 -11.62 -9.77 12.78
CA CYS A 99 -12.03 -10.34 11.48
C CYS A 99 -12.59 -11.79 11.53
N GLN A 100 -13.23 -12.20 12.64
CA GLN A 100 -13.97 -13.46 12.95
C GLN A 100 -13.27 -14.63 13.70
N SER A 101 -14.13 -15.51 14.27
CA SER A 101 -13.96 -16.38 15.44
C SER A 101 -12.98 -17.54 15.27
N TRP A 102 -12.15 -17.74 16.30
CA TRP A 102 -11.26 -18.89 16.36
C TRP A 102 -12.05 -20.07 16.93
N ARG A 103 -12.39 -21.05 16.10
CA ARG A 103 -12.70 -22.39 16.59
C ARG A 103 -11.37 -23.08 16.90
N THR A 104 -11.24 -23.55 18.13
CA THR A 104 -10.08 -24.25 18.70
C THR A 104 -9.94 -25.63 18.07
N GLU A 105 -9.50 -25.70 16.82
CA GLU A 105 -9.06 -26.96 16.22
C GLU A 105 -7.58 -27.20 16.54
N LYS A 106 -7.26 -28.45 16.86
CA LYS A 106 -5.89 -28.95 17.09
C LYS A 106 -5.14 -28.97 15.75
N ILE A 107 -4.67 -27.81 15.33
CA ILE A 107 -3.84 -27.64 14.12
C ILE A 107 -2.36 -27.61 14.55
N ASN A 108 -1.49 -28.30 13.78
CA ASN A 108 -0.05 -28.32 14.04
C ASN A 108 0.55 -26.89 14.06
N GLN A 109 1.51 -26.67 14.97
CA GLN A 109 2.10 -25.35 15.26
C GLN A 109 2.61 -24.57 14.01
N PRO A 110 3.30 -25.21 13.03
CA PRO A 110 3.72 -24.51 11.80
C PRO A 110 2.56 -24.03 10.92
N GLN A 111 1.47 -24.81 10.85
CA GLN A 111 0.30 -24.47 10.03
C GLN A 111 -0.47 -23.29 10.64
N LYS A 112 -0.52 -23.18 11.97
CA LYS A 112 -1.13 -22.05 12.68
C LYS A 112 -0.40 -20.74 12.39
N MET A 113 0.94 -20.78 12.36
CA MET A 113 1.79 -19.63 12.04
C MET A 113 1.60 -19.15 10.61
N LEU A 114 1.55 -20.08 9.64
CA LEU A 114 1.30 -19.75 8.24
C LEU A 114 -0.07 -19.09 8.05
N ARG A 115 -1.12 -19.63 8.68
CA ARG A 115 -2.48 -19.04 8.64
C ARG A 115 -2.54 -17.65 9.26
N LEU A 116 -1.82 -17.44 10.36
CA LEU A 116 -1.77 -16.13 11.03
C LEU A 116 -1.05 -15.09 10.14
N LYS A 117 0.09 -15.45 9.56
CA LYS A 117 0.81 -14.61 8.59
C LYS A 117 -0.04 -14.28 7.36
N SER A 118 -0.73 -15.28 6.79
CA SER A 118 -1.61 -15.05 5.63
C SER A 118 -2.78 -14.14 5.97
N LYS A 119 -3.34 -14.25 7.18
CA LYS A 119 -4.43 -13.37 7.64
C LYS A 119 -3.96 -11.93 7.84
N MET A 120 -2.82 -11.72 8.49
CA MET A 120 -2.25 -10.36 8.58
C MET A 120 -2.00 -9.77 7.20
N LYS A 121 -1.46 -10.56 6.26
CA LYS A 121 -1.28 -10.12 4.86
C LYS A 121 -2.62 -9.69 4.24
N SER A 122 -3.67 -10.51 4.36
CA SER A 122 -4.98 -10.17 3.76
C SER A 122 -5.57 -8.90 4.36
N MET A 123 -5.38 -8.66 5.67
CA MET A 123 -5.82 -7.43 6.33
C MET A 123 -5.13 -6.19 5.74
N LYS A 124 -3.83 -6.28 5.44
CA LYS A 124 -3.09 -5.18 4.80
C LYS A 124 -3.61 -4.92 3.39
N GLU A 125 -3.88 -5.97 2.62
CA GLU A 125 -4.46 -5.87 1.27
C GLU A 125 -5.85 -5.24 1.29
N GLU A 126 -6.71 -5.66 2.22
CA GLU A 126 -8.06 -5.11 2.37
C GLU A 126 -8.03 -3.64 2.80
N LYS A 127 -7.19 -3.29 3.77
CA LYS A 127 -7.01 -1.90 4.22
C LYS A 127 -6.49 -1.00 3.10
N CYS A 128 -5.60 -1.50 2.25
CA CYS A 128 -5.15 -0.82 1.03
C CYS A 128 -6.30 -0.63 0.04
N LYS A 129 -7.05 -1.71 -0.25
CA LYS A 129 -8.17 -1.72 -1.18
C LYS A 129 -9.32 -0.80 -0.77
N ASN A 130 -9.54 -0.60 0.52
CA ASN A 130 -10.58 0.27 1.05
C ASN A 130 -10.22 1.77 1.00
N LYS A 131 -9.00 2.13 0.62
CA LYS A 131 -8.62 3.54 0.43
C LYS A 131 -9.25 4.12 -0.84
N ALA A 132 -9.68 5.37 -0.76
CA ALA A 132 -10.35 6.06 -1.87
C ALA A 132 -9.47 6.11 -3.14
N LEU A 133 -8.21 6.57 -3.01
CA LEU A 133 -7.25 6.66 -4.12
C LEU A 133 -6.48 5.36 -4.37
N HIS A 134 -5.70 4.90 -3.39
CA HIS A 134 -4.81 3.75 -3.58
C HIS A 134 -5.54 2.43 -3.85
N GLY A 135 -6.81 2.32 -3.43
CA GLY A 135 -7.65 1.18 -3.72
C GLY A 135 -8.25 1.15 -5.13
N GLN A 136 -8.14 2.23 -5.92
CA GLN A 136 -8.71 2.28 -7.28
C GLN A 136 -8.11 1.19 -8.16
N TYR A 137 -6.78 1.07 -8.19
CA TYR A 137 -6.11 0.08 -9.02
C TYR A 137 -6.47 -1.37 -8.64
N PRO A 138 -6.37 -1.81 -7.37
CA PRO A 138 -6.85 -3.13 -6.96
C PRO A 138 -8.30 -3.40 -7.39
N ARG A 139 -9.21 -2.42 -7.20
CA ARG A 139 -10.62 -2.56 -7.58
C ARG A 139 -10.83 -2.70 -9.09
N ILE A 140 -10.00 -2.04 -9.91
CA ILE A 140 -10.06 -2.16 -11.38
C ILE A 140 -9.54 -3.53 -11.82
N VAL A 141 -8.38 -3.95 -11.29
CA VAL A 141 -7.74 -5.23 -11.65
C VAL A 141 -8.58 -6.44 -11.27
N GLU A 142 -9.40 -6.33 -10.24
CA GLU A 142 -10.29 -7.41 -9.78
C GLU A 142 -11.63 -7.48 -10.54
N LYS A 143 -11.88 -6.58 -11.50
CA LYS A 143 -13.06 -6.68 -12.37
C LYS A 143 -12.93 -7.91 -13.28
N THR A 144 -14.05 -8.59 -13.53
CA THR A 144 -14.10 -9.83 -14.32
C THR A 144 -13.59 -9.69 -15.76
N GLN A 145 -13.63 -8.48 -16.31
CA GLN A 145 -13.21 -8.17 -17.68
C GLN A 145 -11.70 -7.86 -17.80
N VAL A 146 -10.97 -7.81 -16.67
CA VAL A 146 -9.55 -7.45 -16.66
C VAL A 146 -8.71 -8.70 -16.40
N ASP A 147 -7.81 -9.01 -17.33
CA ASP A 147 -6.80 -10.05 -17.10
C ASP A 147 -5.77 -9.54 -16.09
N ALA A 148 -5.90 -9.97 -14.84
CA ALA A 148 -5.02 -9.55 -13.76
C ALA A 148 -3.56 -10.00 -13.97
N VAL A 149 -3.31 -11.09 -14.68
CA VAL A 149 -1.95 -11.61 -14.92
C VAL A 149 -1.24 -10.72 -15.93
N ILE A 150 -1.87 -10.46 -17.07
CA ILE A 150 -1.32 -9.59 -18.12
C ILE A 150 -1.15 -8.16 -17.57
N THR A 151 -2.17 -7.63 -16.89
CA THR A 151 -2.15 -6.27 -16.32
C THR A 151 -1.00 -6.07 -15.33
N ASN A 152 -0.58 -7.11 -14.62
CA ASN A 152 0.48 -7.05 -13.62
C ASN A 152 1.83 -7.59 -14.12
N LYS A 153 1.96 -8.00 -15.38
CA LYS A 153 3.19 -8.58 -15.95
C LYS A 153 4.40 -7.65 -15.81
N TRP A 154 4.19 -6.34 -15.80
CA TRP A 154 5.26 -5.36 -15.60
C TRP A 154 5.89 -5.42 -14.20
N LEU A 155 5.21 -5.98 -13.18
CA LEU A 155 5.76 -6.11 -11.82
C LEU A 155 6.92 -7.12 -11.76
N SER A 156 6.89 -8.15 -12.61
CA SER A 156 7.95 -9.15 -12.77
C SER A 156 8.92 -8.83 -13.91
N SER A 157 8.68 -7.76 -14.66
CA SER A 157 9.56 -7.33 -15.74
C SER A 157 10.86 -6.71 -15.24
N ASN A 158 11.90 -6.76 -16.08
CA ASN A 158 13.19 -6.13 -15.84
C ASN A 158 13.19 -4.61 -16.12
N LEU A 159 12.03 -3.96 -16.09
CA LEU A 159 11.96 -2.49 -16.13
C LEU A 159 12.77 -1.91 -14.98
N LYS A 160 13.69 -1.00 -15.29
CA LYS A 160 14.58 -0.30 -14.35
C LYS A 160 14.46 1.21 -14.57
N GLY A 161 14.76 1.99 -13.55
CA GLY A 161 14.75 3.45 -13.60
C GLY A 161 13.37 4.06 -13.82
N GLU A 162 13.35 5.21 -14.48
CA GLU A 162 12.20 6.11 -14.62
C GLU A 162 10.90 5.46 -15.10
N PRO A 163 10.88 4.55 -16.10
CA PRO A 163 9.62 3.96 -16.57
C PRO A 163 8.88 3.19 -15.49
N LYS A 164 9.62 2.46 -14.63
CA LYS A 164 9.03 1.70 -13.53
C LYS A 164 8.53 2.61 -12.43
N GLU A 165 9.28 3.68 -12.13
CA GLU A 165 8.90 4.66 -11.13
C GLU A 165 7.62 5.40 -11.55
N LEU A 166 7.52 5.77 -12.83
CA LEU A 166 6.32 6.40 -13.39
C LEU A 166 5.10 5.48 -13.34
N LEU A 167 5.24 4.21 -13.74
CA LEU A 167 4.15 3.23 -13.64
C LEU A 167 3.68 3.02 -12.20
N VAL A 168 4.62 3.00 -11.26
CA VAL A 168 4.31 2.94 -9.83
C VAL A 168 3.59 4.20 -9.37
N ALA A 169 4.04 5.39 -9.76
CA ALA A 169 3.37 6.65 -9.42
C ALA A 169 1.95 6.74 -10.02
N ALA A 170 1.78 6.28 -11.26
CA ALA A 170 0.48 6.19 -11.93
C ALA A 170 -0.47 5.28 -11.15
N LYS A 171 -0.01 4.06 -10.83
CA LYS A 171 -0.77 3.10 -10.03
C LYS A 171 -1.19 3.68 -8.68
N ASP A 172 -0.33 4.51 -8.09
CA ASP A 172 -0.53 5.09 -6.77
C ASP A 172 -1.44 6.32 -6.78
N GLN A 173 -1.89 6.77 -7.96
CA GLN A 173 -2.58 8.05 -8.15
C GLN A 173 -1.73 9.22 -7.62
N ALA A 174 -0.41 9.12 -7.76
CA ALA A 174 0.58 10.07 -7.23
C ALA A 174 1.27 10.89 -8.33
N ILE A 175 0.79 10.82 -9.57
CA ILE A 175 1.24 11.73 -10.63
C ILE A 175 0.73 13.13 -10.31
N ASN A 176 1.58 14.13 -10.55
CA ASN A 176 1.27 15.54 -10.35
C ASN A 176 0.28 16.05 -11.41
N THR A 177 -0.98 15.63 -11.30
CA THR A 177 -2.08 16.12 -12.14
C THR A 177 -2.74 17.36 -11.53
N ARG A 178 -3.46 18.16 -12.33
CA ARG A 178 -4.22 19.31 -11.83
C ARG A 178 -5.29 18.93 -10.79
N ASN A 179 -5.96 17.80 -11.00
CA ASN A 179 -6.92 17.29 -10.01
C ASN A 179 -6.20 16.88 -8.71
N TYR A 180 -5.04 16.24 -8.80
CA TYR A 180 -4.21 15.92 -7.64
C TYR A 180 -3.79 17.19 -6.88
N GLN A 181 -3.29 18.21 -7.57
CA GLN A 181 -2.92 19.49 -6.98
C GLN A 181 -4.08 20.14 -6.22
N LYS A 182 -5.27 20.20 -6.83
CA LYS A 182 -6.45 20.82 -6.23
C LYS A 182 -7.01 20.01 -5.07
N VAL A 183 -7.29 18.72 -5.29
CA VAL A 183 -8.05 17.87 -4.35
C VAL A 183 -7.15 17.31 -3.25
N ILE A 184 -5.90 16.98 -3.57
CA ILE A 184 -4.97 16.29 -2.66
C ILE A 184 -4.01 17.30 -2.04
N CYS A 185 -3.35 18.14 -2.83
CA CYS A 185 -2.44 19.14 -2.27
C CYS A 185 -3.17 20.40 -1.73
N GLY A 186 -4.47 20.54 -1.96
CA GLY A 186 -5.25 21.70 -1.52
C GLY A 186 -4.81 23.01 -2.19
N GLN A 187 -4.17 22.93 -3.35
CA GLN A 187 -3.70 24.10 -4.08
C GLN A 187 -4.87 24.82 -4.77
N GLN A 188 -4.79 26.13 -4.83
CA GLN A 188 -5.73 26.97 -5.56
C GLN A 188 -5.42 26.94 -7.06
N VAL A 189 -5.74 25.81 -7.69
CA VAL A 189 -5.57 25.60 -9.13
C VAL A 189 -6.86 25.05 -9.74
N GLU A 190 -7.10 25.37 -11.01
CA GLU A 190 -8.14 24.71 -11.78
C GLU A 190 -7.78 23.23 -11.97
N SER A 191 -8.76 22.34 -11.83
CA SER A 191 -8.55 20.89 -11.92
C SER A 191 -8.74 20.30 -13.33
N LYS A 192 -9.09 21.14 -14.30
CA LYS A 192 -9.25 20.77 -15.69
C LYS A 192 -7.93 20.31 -16.31
N CYS A 193 -8.04 19.40 -17.26
CA CYS A 193 -6.93 18.86 -18.03
C CYS A 193 -6.19 19.95 -18.79
N ARG A 194 -4.87 20.02 -18.59
CA ARG A 194 -3.97 20.93 -19.31
C ARG A 194 -3.98 20.77 -20.84
N ILE A 195 -4.48 19.64 -21.34
CA ILE A 195 -4.51 19.33 -22.77
C ILE A 195 -5.85 19.66 -23.39
N CYS A 196 -6.97 19.16 -22.83
CA CYS A 196 -8.29 19.39 -23.40
C CYS A 196 -9.12 20.49 -22.75
N SER A 197 -8.79 20.89 -21.53
CA SER A 197 -9.57 21.84 -20.71
C SER A 197 -11.03 21.46 -20.48
N GLN A 198 -11.46 20.24 -20.86
CA GLN A 198 -12.86 19.79 -20.78
C GLN A 198 -13.11 18.93 -19.54
N HIS A 199 -12.27 17.91 -19.34
CA HIS A 199 -12.40 16.94 -18.25
C HIS A 199 -11.45 17.26 -17.09
N GLU A 200 -11.72 16.67 -15.92
CA GLU A 200 -10.82 16.68 -14.79
C GLU A 200 -9.50 15.96 -15.13
N GLU A 201 -8.37 16.56 -14.77
CA GLU A 201 -7.05 15.97 -15.03
C GLU A 201 -6.74 14.88 -14.00
N THR A 202 -7.24 13.67 -14.21
CA THR A 202 -6.92 12.49 -13.39
C THR A 202 -5.88 11.61 -14.09
N VAL A 203 -5.26 10.68 -13.35
CA VAL A 203 -4.39 9.66 -13.96
C VAL A 203 -5.17 8.82 -14.97
N ASP A 204 -6.41 8.47 -14.65
CA ASP A 204 -7.30 7.70 -15.52
C ASP A 204 -7.60 8.43 -16.84
N HIS A 205 -7.88 9.74 -16.77
CA HIS A 205 -8.08 10.56 -17.96
C HIS A 205 -6.83 10.62 -18.86
N ILE A 206 -5.64 10.78 -18.26
CA ILE A 206 -4.38 10.82 -19.02
C ILE A 206 -4.07 9.45 -19.61
N ALA A 207 -4.20 8.38 -18.83
CA ALA A 207 -3.88 7.01 -19.23
C ALA A 207 -4.85 6.46 -20.30
N SER A 208 -6.12 6.88 -20.26
CA SER A 208 -7.12 6.54 -21.28
C SER A 208 -6.93 7.29 -22.59
N GLY A 209 -5.94 8.20 -22.67
CA GLY A 209 -5.70 9.05 -23.82
C GLY A 209 -6.69 10.21 -23.84
N CYS A 210 -6.25 11.37 -23.37
CA CYS A 210 -7.00 12.62 -23.55
C CYS A 210 -7.38 12.77 -25.03
N GLN A 211 -8.65 13.04 -25.34
CA GLN A 211 -9.19 12.95 -26.69
C GLN A 211 -8.42 13.81 -27.70
N ILE A 212 -7.93 14.98 -27.28
CA ILE A 212 -7.06 15.85 -28.09
C ILE A 212 -5.70 15.22 -28.39
N MET A 213 -5.12 14.44 -27.46
CA MET A 213 -3.89 13.68 -27.74
C MET A 213 -4.14 12.59 -28.78
N ILE A 214 -5.26 11.87 -28.66
CA ILE A 214 -5.63 10.83 -29.64
C ILE A 214 -5.76 11.44 -31.03
N SER A 215 -6.51 12.55 -31.15
CA SER A 215 -6.68 13.25 -32.42
C SER A 215 -5.34 13.72 -33.01
N ARG A 216 -4.43 14.30 -32.19
CA ARG A 216 -3.12 14.76 -32.67
C ARG A 216 -2.18 13.63 -33.10
N LEU A 217 -2.25 12.47 -32.45
CA LEU A 217 -1.45 11.30 -32.84
C LEU A 217 -1.97 10.67 -34.14
N GLN A 218 -3.29 10.67 -34.33
CA GLN A 218 -3.93 10.20 -35.57
C GLN A 218 -3.63 11.12 -36.75
N THR A 219 -3.65 12.44 -36.57
CA THR A 219 -3.30 13.40 -37.65
C THR A 219 -1.83 13.34 -38.06
N ASN A 220 -0.95 12.89 -37.17
CA ASN A 220 0.49 12.72 -37.44
C ASN A 220 0.85 11.34 -38.01
N GLY A 221 -0.14 10.53 -38.42
CA GLY A 221 0.09 9.25 -39.11
C GLY A 221 0.57 8.09 -38.23
N ILE A 222 0.62 8.25 -36.90
CA ILE A 222 0.98 7.15 -36.00
C ILE A 222 -0.30 6.36 -35.69
N ASN A 223 -0.57 5.34 -36.50
CA ASN A 223 -1.70 4.45 -36.29
C ASN A 223 -1.43 3.49 -35.12
N MET A 224 -1.98 3.79 -33.94
CA MET A 224 -1.84 2.92 -32.75
C MET A 224 -2.62 1.60 -32.84
N SER A 225 -3.44 1.38 -33.87
CA SER A 225 -4.20 0.12 -34.02
C SER A 225 -3.33 -1.08 -34.44
N GLN A 226 -2.05 -0.87 -34.78
CA GLN A 226 -1.16 -1.93 -35.28
C GLN A 226 -0.14 -2.46 -34.24
N ARG A 227 -0.30 -2.14 -32.94
CA ARG A 227 0.63 -2.60 -31.89
C ARG A 227 -0.02 -3.32 -30.70
N LEU A 228 -1.20 -3.89 -30.88
CA LEU A 228 -1.80 -4.84 -29.93
C LEU A 228 -1.57 -6.28 -30.40
#